data_AF-A0A5J4VMG1-F1
#
_entry.id   AF-A0A5J4VMG1-F1
#
_cell.length_a   1.000
_cell.length_b   1.000
_cell.length_c   1.000
_cell.angle_alpha   90.00
_cell.angle_beta   90.00
_cell.angle_gamma   90.00
#
_symmetry.space_group_name_H-M   'P 1'
#
loop_
_entity.id
_entity.type
_entity.pdbx_description
1 polymer ?
#
loop_
_entity_poly.entity_id
_entity_poly.type
_entity_poly.pdbx_seq_one_letter_code
_entity_poly.pdbx_strand_id
1 'polypeptide(L)'
;MNRFLAKAIQVQGLNTIEAQLKSIAVVPIKNYGERHYSIKEIKPESQIPAQFDKEIIITCGTYITMREIEEAVGQQTNLLYLMPVRFRISISLDDLLIFSDFTDYLNGMFGDLKIKFKINPNAFVFAQVNPTVSLAKYYTMNKDELLSSRQQKLMDIDLFFRNWSLTFQSTKQFTQLRCTADLKTSIRTEYLTPSGLKNRVCDIASVTVSIKNYVVTKVTANMAGYKATNACLARVRDFISTRAFVVPAQRVEMWPFPTSAILTGIRISQIIPLSHVTDFVLLFPKDARCTTCFENPCYQNMQLTTFGRNFPDMPMNTTDQQFFQIQLYASNLDLLFEATDGFQDALTTSRNTATRRLNAHTDLTSFMISLQCERNSNGTLTFNGLDTMNQNTSVELRSAPIYQRVTDCYYNVDTNGMIPPTPILCIVHDTFWLFSPNQGGSCRYDTTHSFDEGISEIGA
;
A
#
# COMPACT_ATOMS: atom_id res chain seq x y z
N MET A 1 0.05 -9.75 -1.35
CA MET A 1 0.58 -9.93 0.01
C MET A 1 0.27 -11.31 0.59
N ASN A 2 -0.92 -11.89 0.39
CA ASN A 2 -1.30 -13.17 1.03
C ASN A 2 -0.96 -14.45 0.23
N ARG A 3 -0.64 -14.36 -1.07
CA ARG A 3 0.00 -15.48 -1.81
C ARG A 3 1.36 -15.85 -1.24
N PHE A 4 2.03 -14.87 -0.65
CA PHE A 4 3.38 -14.98 -0.10
C PHE A 4 3.39 -15.80 1.20
N LEU A 5 2.40 -15.61 2.06
CA LEU A 5 2.14 -16.46 3.24
C LEU A 5 1.75 -17.90 2.84
N ALA A 6 0.89 -18.07 1.83
CA ALA A 6 0.50 -19.39 1.36
C ALA A 6 1.67 -20.19 0.75
N LYS A 7 2.56 -19.51 0.00
CA LYS A 7 3.84 -20.09 -0.49
C LYS A 7 4.74 -20.50 0.68
N ALA A 8 4.95 -19.62 1.66
CA ALA A 8 5.75 -19.93 2.84
C ALA A 8 5.24 -21.16 3.61
N ILE A 9 3.92 -21.26 3.82
CA ILE A 9 3.27 -22.38 4.51
C ILE A 9 3.41 -23.70 3.74
N GLN A 10 3.28 -23.67 2.40
CA GLN A 10 3.26 -24.89 1.58
C GLN A 10 4.67 -25.45 1.31
N VAL A 11 5.65 -24.57 1.14
CA VAL A 11 7.08 -24.90 0.99
C VAL A 11 7.62 -25.60 2.23
N GLN A 12 7.06 -25.25 3.39
CA GLN A 12 7.41 -25.86 4.66
C GLN A 12 6.81 -27.25 4.89
N GLY A 13 6.00 -27.78 3.96
CA GLY A 13 5.59 -29.19 3.92
C GLY A 13 5.50 -29.87 5.28
N LEU A 14 4.73 -29.31 6.23
CA LEU A 14 4.45 -29.92 7.53
C LEU A 14 5.68 -30.48 8.28
N ASN A 15 6.82 -29.79 8.31
CA ASN A 15 7.94 -30.15 9.20
C ASN A 15 8.61 -28.96 9.92
N THR A 16 7.96 -27.79 9.97
CA THR A 16 8.43 -26.63 10.74
C THR A 16 8.02 -26.69 12.22
N ILE A 17 8.62 -25.79 13.01
CA ILE A 17 8.39 -25.52 14.44
C ILE A 17 6.91 -25.64 14.86
N GLU A 18 5.96 -25.29 13.99
CA GLU A 18 4.51 -25.45 14.19
C GLU A 18 4.06 -26.91 14.39
N ALA A 19 4.65 -27.89 13.69
CA ALA A 19 4.37 -29.31 13.88
C ALA A 19 4.90 -29.83 15.23
N GLN A 20 6.02 -29.28 15.72
CA GLN A 20 6.49 -29.53 17.09
C GLN A 20 5.62 -28.81 18.14
N LEU A 21 5.12 -27.60 17.84
CA LEU A 21 4.23 -26.84 18.71
C LEU A 21 2.84 -27.50 18.86
N LYS A 22 2.28 -28.06 17.78
CA LYS A 22 1.01 -28.83 17.81
C LYS A 22 1.08 -30.08 18.70
N SER A 23 2.28 -30.59 18.99
CA SER A 23 2.47 -31.72 19.92
C SER A 23 2.38 -31.34 21.41
N ILE A 24 2.27 -30.04 21.73
CA ILE A 24 2.28 -29.52 23.10
C ILE A 24 0.98 -28.72 23.32
N ALA A 25 0.17 -29.14 24.30
CA ALA A 25 -1.12 -28.54 24.62
C ALA A 25 -1.02 -27.01 24.84
N VAL A 26 -1.54 -26.23 23.89
CA VAL A 26 -1.64 -24.77 23.97
C VAL A 26 -2.91 -24.41 24.73
N VAL A 27 -2.78 -23.76 25.89
CA VAL A 27 -3.92 -23.20 26.63
C VAL A 27 -4.08 -21.72 26.24
N PRO A 28 -5.24 -21.28 25.73
CA PRO A 28 -5.47 -19.89 25.38
C PRO A 28 -5.76 -19.05 26.64
N ILE A 29 -5.01 -17.96 26.85
CA ILE A 29 -5.31 -16.95 27.88
C ILE A 29 -5.13 -15.54 27.30
N LYS A 30 -6.03 -14.62 27.66
CA LYS A 30 -6.04 -13.19 27.29
C LYS A 30 -4.82 -12.44 27.89
N ASN A 31 -4.11 -11.69 27.06
CA ASN A 31 -2.88 -10.94 27.40
C ASN A 31 -3.20 -9.59 28.10
N TYR A 32 -2.54 -9.29 29.21
CA TYR A 32 -2.56 -7.98 29.91
C TYR A 32 -1.14 -7.53 30.31
N GLY A 33 -0.26 -7.30 29.34
CA GLY A 33 1.06 -6.74 29.65
C GLY A 33 1.75 -6.14 28.44
N GLU A 34 1.69 -4.82 28.31
CA GLU A 34 2.54 -4.08 27.36
C GLU A 34 4.02 -4.22 27.79
N ARG A 35 4.89 -4.57 26.84
CA ARG A 35 6.35 -4.46 27.01
C ARG A 35 6.87 -3.37 26.08
N HIS A 36 7.68 -2.47 26.61
CA HIS A 36 8.27 -1.38 25.86
C HIS A 36 9.67 -1.77 25.34
N TYR A 37 9.87 -1.66 24.03
CA TYR A 37 11.19 -1.75 23.40
C TYR A 37 11.64 -0.34 22.99
N SER A 38 12.95 -0.08 23.07
CA SER A 38 13.56 1.19 22.67
C SER A 38 14.37 1.00 21.39
N ILE A 39 14.11 1.82 20.39
CA ILE A 39 14.89 1.89 19.15
C ILE A 39 15.75 3.15 19.24
N LYS A 40 17.07 3.02 19.07
CA LYS A 40 18.00 4.14 19.05
C LYS A 40 18.47 4.42 17.62
N GLU A 41 18.60 5.71 17.29
CA GLU A 41 19.22 6.20 16.06
C GLU A 41 20.68 5.73 15.98
N ILE A 42 21.11 5.22 14.82
CA ILE A 42 22.49 4.77 14.56
C ILE A 42 23.17 5.83 13.69
N LYS A 43 24.24 6.46 14.20
CA LYS A 43 25.16 7.28 13.39
C LYS A 43 26.05 6.37 12.53
N PRO A 44 26.40 6.77 11.30
CA PRO A 44 27.10 5.89 10.36
C PRO A 44 28.60 5.83 10.71
N GLU A 45 28.98 4.91 11.59
CA GLU A 45 30.36 4.44 11.67
C GLU A 45 30.38 2.90 11.58
N SER A 46 31.18 2.44 10.62
CA SER A 46 31.49 1.08 10.20
C SER A 46 30.98 -0.07 11.08
N GLN A 47 29.93 -0.74 10.62
CA GLN A 47 29.70 -2.19 10.76
C GLN A 47 28.57 -2.57 9.80
N ILE A 48 28.83 -3.51 8.90
CA ILE A 48 27.99 -3.89 7.75
C ILE A 48 26.60 -4.29 8.26
N PRO A 49 25.55 -3.47 8.01
CA PRO A 49 24.18 -3.86 8.33
C PRO A 49 23.64 -4.68 7.16
N ALA A 50 23.00 -5.82 7.44
CA ALA A 50 22.15 -6.49 6.48
C ALA A 50 21.16 -5.46 5.89
N GLN A 51 21.30 -5.22 4.59
CA GLN A 51 20.62 -4.15 3.88
C GLN A 51 19.19 -4.62 3.60
N PHE A 52 18.23 -4.08 4.36
CA PHE A 52 16.82 -4.32 4.13
C PHE A 52 16.33 -3.48 2.94
N ASP A 53 16.44 -4.02 1.73
CA ASP A 53 15.88 -3.40 0.51
C ASP A 53 14.43 -3.89 0.26
N LYS A 54 13.56 -3.82 1.29
CA LYS A 54 12.13 -4.13 1.16
C LYS A 54 11.26 -3.04 1.76
N GLU A 55 10.14 -2.78 1.10
CA GLU A 55 9.14 -1.81 1.52
C GLU A 55 8.38 -2.35 2.74
N ILE A 56 8.50 -1.66 3.88
CA ILE A 56 7.81 -2.01 5.11
C ILE A 56 6.46 -1.28 5.13
N ILE A 57 5.35 -1.99 5.32
CA ILE A 57 4.05 -1.36 5.49
C ILE A 57 3.98 -0.76 6.90
N ILE A 58 3.91 0.57 6.94
CA ILE A 58 3.80 1.35 8.17
C ILE A 58 2.37 1.89 8.24
N THR A 59 1.59 1.44 9.22
CA THR A 59 0.32 2.09 9.52
C THR A 59 0.61 3.36 10.34
N CYS A 60 0.29 4.51 9.75
CA CYS A 60 0.55 5.80 10.33
C CYS A 60 -0.44 6.85 9.83
N GLY A 61 -0.82 7.77 10.71
CA GLY A 61 -1.75 8.84 10.35
C GLY A 61 -2.08 9.72 11.54
N THR A 62 -2.46 10.95 11.25
CA THR A 62 -3.07 11.86 12.21
C THR A 62 -4.06 12.75 11.48
N TYR A 63 -5.09 13.18 12.21
CA TYR A 63 -5.92 14.28 11.76
C TYR A 63 -5.21 15.59 12.08
N ILE A 64 -5.30 16.53 11.16
CA ILE A 64 -4.90 17.91 11.35
C ILE A 64 -6.18 18.73 11.31
N THR A 65 -6.43 19.49 12.37
CA THR A 65 -7.60 20.33 12.48
C THR A 65 -7.36 21.68 11.79
N MET A 66 -8.45 22.34 11.36
CA MET A 66 -8.36 23.69 10.81
C MET A 66 -7.74 24.68 11.81
N ARG A 67 -8.02 24.50 13.11
CA ARG A 67 -7.46 25.34 14.16
C ARG A 67 -5.93 25.24 14.24
N GLU A 68 -5.38 24.02 14.16
CA GLU A 68 -3.91 23.83 14.15
C GLU A 68 -3.28 24.48 12.91
N ILE A 69 -3.96 24.43 11.76
CA ILE A 69 -3.51 25.10 10.53
C ILE A 69 -3.57 26.63 10.71
N GLU A 70 -4.68 27.19 11.22
CA GLU A 70 -4.85 28.62 11.45
C GLU A 70 -3.82 29.17 12.45
N GLU A 71 -3.58 28.45 13.54
CA GLU A 71 -2.56 28.82 14.53
C GLU A 71 -1.16 28.82 13.92
N ALA A 72 -0.83 27.84 13.06
CA ALA A 72 0.45 27.79 12.36
C ALA A 72 0.60 28.90 11.30
N VAL A 73 -0.47 29.19 10.55
CA VAL A 73 -0.52 30.23 9.51
C VAL A 73 -0.47 31.63 10.12
N GLY A 74 -1.25 31.90 11.17
CA GLY A 74 -1.33 33.22 11.81
C GLY A 74 -0.02 33.68 12.44
N GLN A 75 0.90 32.75 12.72
CA GLN A 75 2.24 33.04 13.24
C GLN A 75 3.28 33.29 12.14
N GLN A 76 2.92 33.14 10.85
CA GLN A 76 3.86 33.15 9.73
C GLN A 76 3.43 34.11 8.62
N THR A 77 4.36 34.93 8.15
CA THR A 77 4.16 35.86 7.02
C THR A 77 4.73 35.35 5.69
N ASN A 78 5.15 34.08 5.64
CA ASN A 78 5.80 33.46 4.49
C ASN A 78 4.79 32.95 3.45
N LEU A 79 5.22 32.88 2.18
CA LEU A 79 4.48 32.21 1.09
C LEU A 79 4.36 30.69 1.29
N LEU A 80 5.24 30.11 2.11
CA LEU A 80 5.28 28.68 2.46
C LEU A 80 5.03 28.53 3.97
N TYR A 81 3.92 27.90 4.32
CA TYR A 81 3.56 27.63 5.70
C TYR A 81 4.22 26.33 6.19
N LEU A 82 4.85 26.39 7.36
CA LEU A 82 5.48 25.25 8.01
C LEU A 82 4.72 24.89 9.29
N MET A 83 4.31 23.64 9.42
CA MET A 83 3.60 23.18 10.60
C MET A 83 4.24 21.89 11.13
N PRO A 84 4.62 21.82 12.43
CA PRO A 84 5.10 20.59 13.01
C PRO A 84 3.94 19.62 13.22
N VAL A 85 4.05 18.41 12.66
CA VAL A 85 3.02 17.37 12.80
C VAL A 85 3.65 16.14 13.47
N ARG A 86 2.95 15.59 14.46
CA ARG A 86 3.34 14.36 15.15
C ARG A 86 2.29 13.29 14.90
N PHE A 87 2.73 12.10 14.50
CA PHE A 87 1.86 10.95 14.36
C PHE A 87 2.57 9.67 14.78
N ARG A 88 1.79 8.63 15.10
CA ARG A 88 2.33 7.33 15.49
C ARG A 88 2.73 6.54 14.26
N ILE A 89 3.90 5.91 14.35
CA ILE A 89 4.44 5.01 13.34
C ILE A 89 4.34 3.61 13.93
N SER A 90 3.51 2.76 13.31
CA SER A 90 3.43 1.35 13.65
C SER A 90 3.97 0.49 12.52
N ILE A 91 4.93 -0.39 12.82
CA ILE A 91 5.41 -1.41 11.89
C ILE A 91 4.60 -2.68 12.11
N SER A 92 3.94 -3.14 11.04
CA SER A 92 3.33 -4.47 11.02
C SER A 92 4.43 -5.51 10.76
N LEU A 93 4.82 -6.25 11.79
CA LEU A 93 5.84 -7.30 11.63
C LEU A 93 5.28 -8.51 10.88
N ASP A 94 3.97 -8.75 10.96
CA ASP A 94 3.29 -9.84 10.25
C ASP A 94 3.37 -9.67 8.72
N ASP A 95 3.49 -8.43 8.23
CA ASP A 95 3.62 -8.12 6.79
C ASP A 95 5.05 -8.32 6.27
N LEU A 96 6.03 -8.52 7.16
CA LEU A 96 7.40 -8.84 6.78
C LEU A 96 7.53 -10.36 6.68
N LEU A 97 7.64 -10.87 5.45
CA LEU A 97 7.73 -12.32 5.16
C LEU A 97 8.83 -13.05 5.94
N ILE A 98 9.91 -12.35 6.30
CA ILE A 98 10.94 -12.96 7.14
C ILE A 98 10.43 -13.27 8.54
N PHE A 99 9.50 -12.49 9.08
CA PHE A 99 8.95 -12.63 10.43
C PHE A 99 7.64 -13.41 10.47
N SER A 100 6.98 -13.66 9.33
CA SER A 100 5.77 -14.50 9.29
C SER A 100 6.03 -15.91 9.83
N ASP A 101 7.24 -16.44 9.65
CA ASP A 101 7.63 -17.76 10.17
C ASP A 101 8.01 -17.75 11.67
N PHE A 102 8.12 -16.56 12.27
CA PHE A 102 8.62 -16.40 13.63
C PHE A 102 7.68 -15.61 14.55
N THR A 103 6.51 -15.21 14.06
CA THR A 103 5.58 -14.26 14.72
C THR A 103 5.37 -14.55 16.20
N ASP A 104 5.31 -15.83 16.57
CA ASP A 104 4.93 -16.22 17.92
C ASP A 104 6.07 -16.19 18.96
N TYR A 105 7.35 -16.28 18.57
CA TYR A 105 8.47 -16.55 19.52
C TYR A 105 9.81 -15.86 19.26
N LEU A 106 9.88 -14.87 18.36
CA LEU A 106 11.11 -14.16 17.97
C LEU A 106 12.12 -13.87 19.10
N ASN A 107 11.63 -13.33 20.23
CA ASN A 107 12.49 -12.94 21.36
C ASN A 107 13.13 -14.14 22.10
N GLY A 108 12.47 -15.31 22.10
CA GLY A 108 13.04 -16.53 22.64
C GLY A 108 14.09 -17.15 21.71
N MET A 109 13.96 -16.87 20.40
CA MET A 109 14.73 -17.47 19.31
C MET A 109 16.00 -16.69 18.98
N PHE A 110 15.92 -15.37 18.81
CA PHE A 110 17.02 -14.54 18.27
C PHE A 110 17.62 -13.54 19.28
N GLY A 111 17.18 -13.54 20.54
CA GLY A 111 17.63 -12.53 21.51
C GLY A 111 17.14 -11.13 21.13
N ASP A 112 18.02 -10.13 21.17
CA ASP A 112 17.68 -8.75 20.82
C ASP A 112 17.64 -8.55 19.29
N LEU A 113 16.44 -8.38 18.74
CA LEU A 113 16.24 -8.05 17.33
C LEU A 113 16.46 -6.56 17.07
N LYS A 114 17.32 -6.24 16.09
CA LYS A 114 17.54 -4.86 15.61
C LYS A 114 17.12 -4.75 14.16
N ILE A 115 16.11 -3.92 13.89
CA ILE A 115 15.63 -3.64 12.53
C ILE A 115 16.10 -2.23 12.13
N LYS A 116 16.75 -2.13 10.97
CA LYS A 116 17.10 -0.86 10.35
C LYS A 116 16.18 -0.63 9.16
N PHE A 117 15.45 0.48 9.17
CA PHE A 117 14.57 0.86 8.07
C PHE A 117 14.82 2.31 7.66
N LYS A 118 14.46 2.64 6.42
CA LYS A 118 14.50 3.99 5.87
C LYS A 118 13.09 4.36 5.44
N ILE A 119 12.57 5.47 5.96
CA ILE A 119 11.25 5.97 5.54
C ILE A 119 11.45 6.80 4.28
N ASN A 120 10.67 6.49 3.24
CA ASN A 120 10.53 7.35 2.07
C ASN A 120 9.49 8.44 2.37
N PRO A 121 9.89 9.71 2.60
CA PRO A 121 8.92 10.77 2.93
C PRO A 121 7.96 11.09 1.78
N ASN A 122 8.28 10.66 0.54
CA ASN A 122 7.39 10.84 -0.59
C ASN A 122 6.23 9.84 -0.61
N ALA A 123 6.30 8.73 0.15
CA ALA A 123 5.29 7.68 0.19
C ALA A 123 4.06 8.04 1.03
N PHE A 124 4.15 9.09 1.86
CA PHE A 124 3.00 9.57 2.62
C PHE A 124 1.93 10.18 1.72
N VAL A 125 0.69 10.09 2.20
CA VAL A 125 -0.51 10.57 1.51
C VAL A 125 -1.34 11.43 2.46
N PHE A 126 -2.17 12.30 1.90
CA PHE A 126 -3.10 13.14 2.65
C PHE A 126 -4.46 13.20 1.96
N ALA A 127 -5.52 13.43 2.72
CA ALA A 127 -6.86 13.63 2.20
C ALA A 127 -7.58 14.71 3.00
N GLN A 128 -8.39 15.53 2.34
CA GLN A 128 -9.26 16.46 3.03
C GLN A 128 -10.48 15.72 3.57
N VAL A 129 -10.70 15.80 4.89
CA VAL A 129 -11.90 15.25 5.51
C VAL A 129 -13.12 16.03 5.03
N ASN A 130 -14.22 15.32 4.74
CA ASN A 130 -15.47 15.96 4.35
C ASN A 130 -15.93 16.93 5.46
N PRO A 131 -16.06 18.25 5.17
CA PRO A 131 -16.37 19.23 6.19
C PRO A 131 -17.78 19.07 6.77
N THR A 132 -18.75 18.55 5.99
CA THR A 132 -20.10 18.24 6.48
C THR A 132 -20.06 17.15 7.54
N VAL A 133 -19.29 16.09 7.32
CA VAL A 133 -19.15 14.97 8.26
C VAL A 133 -18.40 15.41 9.51
N SER A 134 -17.32 16.18 9.34
CA SER A 134 -16.56 16.76 10.45
C SER A 134 -17.45 17.65 11.32
N LEU A 135 -18.23 18.51 10.68
CA LEU A 135 -19.13 19.44 11.37
C LEU A 135 -20.28 18.70 12.07
N ALA A 136 -20.88 17.69 11.44
CA ALA A 136 -21.91 16.85 12.07
C ALA A 136 -21.39 16.10 13.31
N LYS A 137 -20.15 15.57 13.23
CA LYS A 137 -19.48 14.96 14.40
C LYS A 137 -19.23 15.99 15.50
N TYR A 138 -18.72 17.17 15.16
CA TYR A 138 -18.51 18.27 16.10
C TYR A 138 -19.82 18.64 16.82
N TYR A 139 -20.95 18.70 16.11
CA TYR A 139 -22.27 18.94 16.73
C TYR A 139 -22.70 17.84 17.66
N THR A 140 -22.51 16.60 17.25
CA THR A 140 -22.89 15.44 18.06
C THR A 140 -22.10 15.42 19.37
N MET A 141 -20.80 15.75 19.31
CA MET A 141 -19.91 15.76 20.47
C MET A 141 -20.14 16.95 21.42
N ASN A 142 -20.54 18.11 20.89
CA ASN A 142 -20.71 19.35 21.68
C ASN A 142 -22.19 19.75 21.84
N LYS A 143 -23.11 18.81 21.66
CA LYS A 143 -24.56 19.09 21.62
C LYS A 143 -25.04 19.82 22.87
N ASP A 144 -24.64 19.36 24.05
CA ASP A 144 -25.10 19.93 25.32
C ASP A 144 -24.53 21.33 25.59
N GLU A 145 -23.25 21.55 25.24
CA GLU A 145 -22.61 22.86 25.33
C GLU A 145 -23.23 23.86 24.34
N LEU A 146 -23.52 23.40 23.11
CA LEU A 146 -24.15 24.24 22.10
C LEU A 146 -25.61 24.56 22.39
N LEU A 147 -26.36 23.65 23.05
CA LEU A 147 -27.71 23.89 23.53
C LEU A 147 -27.74 24.95 24.65
N SER A 148 -26.67 25.06 25.44
CA SER A 148 -26.53 26.13 26.44
C SER A 148 -26.10 27.48 25.84
N SER A 149 -25.51 27.47 24.63
CA SER A 149 -25.20 28.68 23.87
C SER A 149 -26.39 29.12 23.00
N ARG A 150 -26.70 30.43 22.96
CA ARG A 150 -27.91 31.03 22.35
C ARG A 150 -28.43 30.34 21.05
N GLN A 151 -29.76 30.21 20.94
CA GLN A 151 -30.54 29.64 19.81
C GLN A 151 -30.10 30.05 18.39
N GLN A 152 -29.51 31.24 18.23
CA GLN A 152 -29.01 31.75 16.95
C GLN A 152 -27.95 30.82 16.31
N LYS A 153 -27.04 30.25 17.10
CA LYS A 153 -26.02 29.32 16.58
C LYS A 153 -26.66 28.10 15.94
N LEU A 154 -27.68 27.51 16.59
CA LEU A 154 -28.39 26.32 16.09
C LEU A 154 -29.17 26.59 14.80
N MET A 155 -29.77 27.77 14.65
CA MET A 155 -30.45 28.16 13.40
C MET A 155 -29.47 28.32 12.23
N ASP A 156 -28.29 28.91 12.45
CA ASP A 156 -27.26 29.06 11.40
C ASP A 156 -26.71 27.71 10.91
N ILE A 157 -26.80 26.67 11.76
CA ILE A 157 -26.35 25.31 11.51
C ILE A 157 -27.39 24.49 10.76
N ASP A 158 -28.66 24.53 11.20
CA ASP A 158 -29.74 23.88 10.46
C ASP A 158 -29.86 24.48 9.05
N LEU A 159 -29.70 25.81 8.94
CA LEU A 159 -29.62 26.51 7.66
C LEU A 159 -28.37 26.09 6.84
N PHE A 160 -27.24 25.79 7.48
CA PHE A 160 -26.04 25.28 6.81
C PHE A 160 -26.28 23.92 6.16
N PHE A 161 -26.93 22.98 6.86
CA PHE A 161 -27.25 21.66 6.29
C PHE A 161 -28.36 21.74 5.23
N ARG A 162 -29.37 22.60 5.40
CA ARG A 162 -30.46 22.81 4.43
C ARG A 162 -30.02 23.49 3.14
N ASN A 163 -29.10 24.46 3.23
CA ASN A 163 -28.61 25.22 2.08
C ASN A 163 -27.30 24.67 1.51
N TRP A 164 -26.91 23.48 1.93
CA TRP A 164 -25.75 22.78 1.40
C TRP A 164 -26.05 22.31 -0.03
N SER A 165 -25.26 22.78 -1.01
CA SER A 165 -25.49 22.40 -2.40
C SER A 165 -25.20 20.92 -2.65
N LEU A 166 -26.09 20.21 -3.36
CA LEU A 166 -25.87 18.84 -3.84
C LEU A 166 -24.72 18.73 -4.88
N THR A 167 -24.26 19.85 -5.44
CA THR A 167 -23.03 19.90 -6.26
C THR A 167 -21.75 19.81 -5.43
N PHE A 168 -21.86 19.86 -4.09
CA PHE A 168 -20.76 19.65 -3.17
C PHE A 168 -20.34 18.17 -3.15
N GLN A 169 -19.54 17.76 -4.11
CA GLN A 169 -18.92 16.43 -4.10
C GLN A 169 -17.49 16.58 -3.57
N SER A 170 -17.27 16.26 -2.29
CA SER A 170 -15.91 16.05 -1.79
C SER A 170 -15.41 14.72 -2.33
N THR A 171 -14.24 14.71 -2.96
CA THR A 171 -13.52 13.47 -3.22
C THR A 171 -13.01 12.92 -1.89
N LYS A 172 -13.25 11.64 -1.63
CA LYS A 172 -12.67 10.94 -0.45
C LYS A 172 -11.34 10.26 -0.78
N GLN A 173 -10.67 10.73 -1.82
CA GLN A 173 -9.46 10.13 -2.34
C GLN A 173 -8.23 10.67 -1.60
N PHE A 174 -7.25 9.80 -1.40
CA PHE A 174 -5.94 10.21 -0.95
C PHE A 174 -5.15 10.85 -2.08
N THR A 175 -4.34 11.84 -1.75
CA THR A 175 -3.37 12.46 -2.65
C THR A 175 -1.98 12.16 -2.12
N GLN A 176 -1.07 11.75 -3.00
CA GLN A 176 0.34 11.64 -2.66
C GLN A 176 0.90 12.99 -2.20
N LEU A 177 1.73 12.98 -1.16
CA LEU A 177 2.52 14.17 -0.85
C LEU A 177 3.35 14.60 -2.06
N ARG A 178 3.59 15.91 -2.13
CA ARG A 178 4.19 16.65 -3.24
C ARG A 178 3.33 16.72 -4.49
N CYS A 179 2.29 15.90 -4.67
CA CYS A 179 1.31 16.15 -5.71
C CYS A 179 0.46 17.36 -5.34
N THR A 180 -0.03 18.04 -6.38
CA THR A 180 -0.91 19.18 -6.23
C THR A 180 -2.35 18.68 -6.14
N ALA A 181 -3.09 19.17 -5.14
CA ALA A 181 -4.50 18.84 -4.94
C ALA A 181 -5.32 20.10 -4.72
N ASP A 182 -6.49 20.12 -5.33
CA ASP A 182 -7.47 21.18 -5.13
C ASP A 182 -8.21 20.95 -3.80
N LEU A 183 -7.87 21.78 -2.81
CA LEU A 183 -8.46 21.72 -1.47
C LEU A 183 -9.47 22.84 -1.29
N LYS A 184 -10.52 22.55 -0.54
CA LYS A 184 -11.50 23.57 -0.13
C LYS A 184 -10.88 24.39 0.98
N THR A 185 -10.65 25.68 0.75
CA THR A 185 -9.96 26.58 1.68
C THR A 185 -10.92 27.48 2.45
N SER A 186 -12.09 27.79 1.88
CA SER A 186 -13.06 28.71 2.48
C SER A 186 -14.49 28.30 2.11
N ILE A 187 -15.46 28.71 2.93
CA ILE A 187 -16.89 28.59 2.64
C ILE A 187 -17.51 29.99 2.69
N ARG A 188 -17.87 30.55 1.53
CA ARG A 188 -18.58 31.83 1.39
C ARG A 188 -20.08 31.62 1.23
N THR A 189 -20.86 32.65 1.52
CA THR A 189 -22.32 32.62 1.32
C THR A 189 -22.67 33.55 0.16
N GLU A 190 -23.31 33.01 -0.87
CA GLU A 190 -23.81 33.77 -2.01
C GLU A 190 -25.34 33.90 -1.95
N TYR A 191 -25.83 35.09 -2.26
CA TYR A 191 -27.26 35.39 -2.33
C TYR A 191 -27.78 35.02 -3.71
N LEU A 192 -28.70 34.06 -3.79
CA LEU A 192 -29.30 33.64 -5.06
C LEU A 192 -30.49 34.50 -5.48
N THR A 193 -31.19 35.10 -4.52
CA THR A 193 -32.39 35.93 -4.76
C THR A 193 -32.59 36.98 -3.65
N PRO A 194 -33.30 38.09 -3.92
CA PRO A 194 -33.68 39.07 -2.90
C PRO A 194 -34.55 38.50 -1.76
N SER A 195 -35.15 37.31 -1.96
CA SER A 195 -35.99 36.60 -0.98
C SER A 195 -35.20 35.81 0.07
N GLY A 196 -33.87 35.97 0.15
CA GLY A 196 -33.07 35.49 1.28
C GLY A 196 -32.56 34.05 1.20
N LEU A 197 -32.71 33.37 0.05
CA LEU A 197 -32.09 32.04 -0.15
C LEU A 197 -30.57 32.20 -0.27
N LYS A 198 -29.84 31.66 0.70
CA LYS A 198 -28.38 31.75 0.84
C LYS A 198 -27.75 30.42 0.45
N ASN A 199 -27.11 30.30 -0.71
CA ASN A 199 -26.30 29.12 -1.01
C ASN A 199 -24.88 29.30 -0.46
N ARG A 200 -24.32 28.22 0.10
CA ARG A 200 -22.91 28.21 0.51
C ARG A 200 -22.05 27.74 -0.66
N VAL A 201 -21.09 28.56 -1.06
CA VAL A 201 -20.08 28.27 -2.10
C VAL A 201 -18.74 28.07 -1.42
N CYS A 202 -17.93 27.13 -1.90
CA CYS A 202 -16.59 26.92 -1.37
C CYS A 202 -15.55 27.49 -2.31
N ASP A 203 -14.59 28.19 -1.75
CA ASP A 203 -13.39 28.55 -2.47
C ASP A 203 -12.47 27.32 -2.52
N ILE A 204 -11.97 27.03 -3.71
CA ILE A 204 -11.04 25.94 -3.97
C ILE A 204 -9.69 26.57 -4.28
N ALA A 205 -8.65 26.09 -3.62
CA ALA A 205 -7.28 26.47 -3.93
C ALA A 205 -6.43 25.23 -4.19
N SER A 206 -5.53 25.34 -5.15
CA SER A 206 -4.56 24.30 -5.43
C SER A 206 -3.45 24.35 -4.39
N VAL A 207 -3.26 23.24 -3.66
CA VAL A 207 -2.31 23.13 -2.55
C VAL A 207 -1.34 21.99 -2.82
N THR A 208 -0.07 22.20 -2.48
CA THR A 208 0.95 21.14 -2.50
C THR A 208 1.50 20.97 -1.09
N VAL A 209 1.33 19.79 -0.51
CA VAL A 209 1.83 19.46 0.84
C VAL A 209 3.12 18.65 0.70
N SER A 210 4.15 18.96 1.47
CA SER A 210 5.40 18.20 1.46
C SER A 210 6.04 18.13 2.84
N ILE A 211 6.81 17.07 3.10
CA ILE A 211 7.61 16.92 4.31
C ILE A 211 8.99 17.54 4.04
N LYS A 212 9.30 18.63 4.76
CA LYS A 212 10.62 19.26 4.69
C LYS A 212 11.68 18.46 5.43
N ASN A 213 11.40 18.12 6.69
CA ASN A 213 12.28 17.35 7.58
C ASN A 213 11.43 16.40 8.44
N TYR A 214 12.00 15.28 8.87
CA TYR A 214 11.36 14.38 9.84
C TYR A 214 12.40 13.85 10.83
N VAL A 215 11.93 13.48 12.03
CA VAL A 215 12.74 12.78 13.04
C VAL A 215 11.87 11.66 13.60
N VAL A 216 12.39 10.43 13.57
CA VAL A 216 11.72 9.27 14.17
C VAL A 216 12.16 9.16 15.62
N THR A 217 11.24 9.41 16.55
CA THR A 217 11.53 9.36 18.00
C THR A 217 11.15 8.02 18.63
N LYS A 218 10.06 7.40 18.16
CA LYS A 218 9.57 6.10 18.64
C LYS A 218 8.82 5.40 17.51
N VAL A 219 8.99 4.09 17.42
CA VAL A 219 8.18 3.21 16.58
C VAL A 219 7.57 2.14 17.46
N THR A 220 6.33 1.79 17.18
CA THR A 220 5.63 0.67 17.83
C THR A 220 5.50 -0.49 16.85
N ALA A 221 5.58 -1.71 17.34
CA ALA A 221 5.24 -2.90 16.58
C ALA A 221 4.42 -3.80 17.49
N ASN A 222 3.35 -4.38 16.95
CA ASN A 222 2.59 -5.40 17.66
C ASN A 222 3.15 -6.76 17.24
N MET A 223 3.43 -7.61 18.22
CA MET A 223 3.72 -9.03 18.00
C MET A 223 2.65 -9.80 18.75
N ALA A 224 1.82 -10.54 18.01
CA ALA A 224 0.99 -11.56 18.62
C ALA A 224 1.89 -12.70 19.10
N GLY A 225 1.56 -13.34 20.22
CA GLY A 225 2.33 -14.47 20.69
C GLY A 225 1.55 -15.27 21.71
N TYR A 226 1.71 -16.59 21.64
CA TYR A 226 1.19 -17.51 22.64
C TYR A 226 2.21 -17.69 23.76
N LYS A 227 1.75 -18.03 24.96
CA LYS A 227 2.67 -18.33 26.07
C LYS A 227 3.29 -19.72 25.88
N ALA A 228 4.38 -19.83 25.13
CA ALA A 228 5.12 -21.09 25.03
C ALA A 228 5.75 -21.48 26.36
N THR A 229 5.87 -22.79 26.57
CA THR A 229 6.65 -23.33 27.68
C THR A 229 8.16 -23.13 27.42
N ASN A 230 8.94 -23.02 28.49
CA ASN A 230 10.41 -22.92 28.37
C ASN A 230 11.03 -24.11 27.62
N ALA A 231 10.43 -25.30 27.75
CA ALA A 231 10.85 -26.50 27.02
C ALA A 231 10.66 -26.36 25.51
N CYS A 232 9.55 -25.75 25.08
CA CYS A 232 9.30 -25.45 23.68
C CYS A 232 10.33 -24.44 23.14
N LEU A 233 10.53 -23.32 23.86
CA LEU A 233 11.52 -22.31 23.47
C LEU A 233 12.94 -22.89 23.36
N ALA A 234 13.31 -23.82 24.24
CA ALA A 234 14.61 -24.51 24.19
C ALA A 234 14.76 -25.39 22.95
N ARG A 235 13.72 -26.14 22.56
CA ARG A 235 13.75 -26.97 21.34
C ARG A 235 13.85 -26.13 20.07
N VAL A 236 13.13 -25.01 20.02
CA VAL A 236 13.19 -24.10 18.89
C VAL A 236 14.57 -23.45 18.77
N ARG A 237 15.17 -23.07 19.91
CA ARG A 237 16.55 -22.56 19.93
C ARG A 237 17.55 -23.62 19.45
N ASP A 238 17.39 -24.87 19.87
CA ASP A 238 18.23 -25.98 19.43
C ASP A 238 18.12 -26.19 17.90
N PHE A 239 16.90 -26.17 17.35
CA PHE A 239 16.66 -26.28 15.92
C PHE A 239 17.41 -25.21 15.11
N ILE A 240 17.25 -23.92 15.47
CA ILE A 240 17.93 -22.81 14.79
C ILE A 240 19.45 -22.88 14.95
N SER A 241 19.93 -23.35 16.10
CA SER A 241 21.36 -23.39 16.40
C SER A 241 22.08 -24.58 15.74
N THR A 242 21.34 -25.59 15.30
CA THR A 242 21.91 -26.85 14.80
C THR A 242 21.63 -27.11 13.33
N ARG A 243 20.55 -26.54 12.77
CA ARG A 243 20.16 -26.73 11.38
C ARG A 243 20.10 -25.42 10.62
N ALA A 244 20.61 -25.45 9.40
CA ALA A 244 20.31 -24.42 8.43
C ALA A 244 18.85 -24.53 8.01
N PHE A 245 18.22 -23.39 7.75
CA PHE A 245 16.84 -23.34 7.26
C PHE A 245 16.65 -22.12 6.35
N VAL A 246 15.61 -22.19 5.53
CA VAL A 246 15.30 -21.18 4.51
C VAL A 246 14.00 -20.49 4.88
N VAL A 247 13.98 -19.15 4.80
CA VAL A 247 12.76 -18.35 4.95
C VAL A 247 12.41 -17.74 3.60
N PRO A 248 11.28 -18.13 2.98
CA PRO A 248 10.82 -17.56 1.74
C PRO A 248 10.66 -16.05 1.80
N ALA A 249 10.94 -15.39 0.69
CA ALA A 249 10.91 -13.96 0.60
C ALA A 249 10.58 -13.53 -0.84
N GLN A 250 10.28 -12.26 -1.04
CA GLN A 250 10.14 -11.74 -2.40
C GLN A 250 10.80 -10.40 -2.60
N ARG A 251 11.29 -10.17 -3.82
CA ARG A 251 11.86 -8.88 -4.24
C ARG A 251 10.95 -8.28 -5.30
N VAL A 252 10.64 -6.99 -5.16
CA VAL A 252 9.93 -6.23 -6.18
C VAL A 252 10.92 -5.30 -6.86
N GLU A 253 11.00 -5.37 -8.18
CA GLU A 253 11.75 -4.43 -9.01
C GLU A 253 10.80 -3.57 -9.81
N MET A 254 11.04 -2.26 -9.88
CA MET A 254 10.20 -1.32 -10.62
C MET A 254 10.90 -0.89 -11.90
N TRP A 255 10.23 -1.12 -13.03
CA TRP A 255 10.69 -0.84 -14.38
C TRP A 255 9.70 0.11 -15.06
N PRO A 256 9.98 1.43 -15.14
CA PRO A 256 9.17 2.32 -15.93
C PRO A 256 9.35 2.00 -17.41
N PHE A 257 8.24 1.94 -18.14
CA PHE A 257 8.31 1.81 -19.59
C PHE A 257 8.90 3.07 -20.23
N PRO A 258 9.52 2.97 -21.42
CA PRO A 258 10.25 4.08 -22.04
C PRO A 258 9.35 5.19 -22.62
N THR A 259 8.05 4.94 -22.80
CA THR A 259 7.14 5.86 -23.48
C THR A 259 5.79 5.94 -22.77
N SER A 260 5.21 7.13 -22.73
CA SER A 260 3.87 7.36 -22.15
C SER A 260 2.76 6.85 -23.05
N ALA A 261 1.55 6.74 -22.50
CA ALA A 261 0.35 6.47 -23.29
C ALA A 261 0.11 7.55 -24.37
N ILE A 262 -0.49 7.15 -25.47
CA ILE A 262 -0.99 8.04 -26.53
C ILE A 262 -2.51 8.02 -26.57
N LEU A 263 -3.13 8.92 -27.33
CA LEU A 263 -4.60 9.05 -27.42
C LEU A 263 -5.31 7.74 -27.83
N THR A 264 -4.66 6.91 -28.64
CA THR A 264 -5.22 5.63 -29.10
C THR A 264 -5.00 4.47 -28.13
N GLY A 265 -4.20 4.68 -27.07
CA GLY A 265 -3.90 3.66 -26.06
C GLY A 265 -2.42 3.51 -25.75
N ILE A 266 -2.09 2.33 -25.24
CA ILE A 266 -0.74 1.92 -24.85
C ILE A 266 -0.33 0.76 -25.74
N ARG A 267 0.81 0.91 -26.41
CA ARG A 267 1.52 -0.18 -27.09
C ARG A 267 3.01 0.08 -26.93
N ILE A 268 3.56 -0.41 -25.82
CA ILE A 268 4.92 -0.13 -25.39
C ILE A 268 5.63 -1.43 -25.04
N SER A 269 6.94 -1.46 -25.23
CA SER A 269 7.75 -2.64 -24.93
C SER A 269 9.05 -2.24 -24.25
N GLN A 270 9.54 -3.10 -23.37
CA GLN A 270 10.86 -2.97 -22.75
C GLN A 270 11.58 -4.32 -22.78
N ILE A 271 12.90 -4.29 -22.91
CA ILE A 271 13.72 -5.50 -22.89
C ILE A 271 14.28 -5.66 -21.48
N ILE A 272 13.87 -6.73 -20.80
CA ILE A 272 14.23 -7.00 -19.40
C ILE A 272 14.59 -8.48 -19.26
N PRO A 273 15.70 -8.83 -18.59
CA PRO A 273 15.94 -10.21 -18.16
C PRO A 273 15.00 -10.54 -17.00
N LEU A 274 14.27 -11.64 -17.11
CA LEU A 274 13.37 -12.14 -16.05
C LEU A 274 14.02 -13.34 -15.40
N SER A 275 14.04 -13.38 -14.08
CA SER A 275 14.54 -14.51 -13.29
C SER A 275 13.55 -14.82 -12.17
N HIS A 276 13.05 -16.04 -12.11
CA HIS A 276 12.13 -16.50 -11.07
C HIS A 276 10.91 -15.56 -10.83
N VAL A 277 10.30 -15.07 -11.91
CA VAL A 277 9.20 -14.07 -11.82
C VAL A 277 7.87 -14.75 -11.52
N THR A 278 7.25 -14.33 -10.42
CA THR A 278 5.98 -14.86 -9.93
C THR A 278 4.77 -14.14 -10.48
N ASP A 279 4.86 -12.82 -10.49
CA ASP A 279 3.77 -11.90 -10.76
C ASP A 279 4.35 -10.65 -11.45
N PHE A 280 3.65 -10.17 -12.46
CA PHE A 280 3.81 -8.81 -12.98
C PHE A 280 2.75 -7.93 -12.36
N VAL A 281 3.14 -6.75 -11.87
CA VAL A 281 2.21 -5.75 -11.37
C VAL A 281 2.32 -4.49 -12.22
N LEU A 282 1.21 -3.99 -12.75
CA LEU A 282 1.17 -2.76 -13.53
C LEU A 282 0.61 -1.61 -12.68
N LEU A 283 1.33 -0.49 -12.71
CA LEU A 283 0.95 0.76 -12.06
C LEU A 283 0.82 1.88 -13.09
N PHE A 284 -0.18 2.75 -12.87
CA PHE A 284 -0.53 3.84 -13.79
C PHE A 284 -0.43 5.18 -13.06
N PRO A 285 0.79 5.74 -12.90
CA PRO A 285 1.00 7.02 -12.23
C PRO A 285 0.40 8.18 -13.03
N LYS A 286 -0.33 9.06 -12.35
CA LYS A 286 -0.89 10.29 -12.96
C LYS A 286 0.04 11.48 -12.86
N ASP A 287 0.93 11.46 -11.88
CA ASP A 287 1.94 12.46 -11.63
C ASP A 287 3.27 11.73 -11.40
N ALA A 288 4.39 12.32 -11.83
CA ALA A 288 5.71 11.72 -11.67
C ALA A 288 6.11 11.55 -10.18
N ARG A 289 5.40 12.21 -9.28
CA ARG A 289 5.57 12.15 -7.83
C ARG A 289 4.74 11.04 -7.18
N CYS A 290 3.81 10.41 -7.90
CA CYS A 290 3.02 9.28 -7.38
C CYS A 290 3.92 8.09 -7.03
N THR A 291 3.76 7.55 -5.83
CA THR A 291 4.52 6.38 -5.35
C THR A 291 3.62 5.27 -4.81
N THR A 292 2.51 5.62 -4.17
CA THR A 292 1.55 4.70 -3.55
C THR A 292 0.10 4.93 -4.00
N CYS A 293 -0.23 6.13 -4.47
CA CYS A 293 -1.57 6.47 -4.99
C CYS A 293 -1.66 6.24 -6.50
N PHE A 294 -2.39 5.20 -6.91
CA PHE A 294 -2.61 4.81 -8.30
C PHE A 294 -4.10 4.56 -8.57
N GLU A 295 -4.54 4.92 -9.76
CA GLU A 295 -5.95 4.93 -10.13
C GLU A 295 -6.20 4.01 -11.31
N ASN A 296 -7.40 3.42 -11.37
CA ASN A 296 -7.81 2.62 -12.52
C ASN A 296 -7.77 3.48 -13.80
N PRO A 297 -7.02 3.08 -14.83
CA PRO A 297 -6.96 3.82 -16.09
C PRO A 297 -8.27 3.74 -16.89
N CYS A 298 -9.17 2.79 -16.57
CA CYS A 298 -10.42 2.51 -17.29
C CYS A 298 -10.17 2.17 -18.77
N TYR A 299 -9.30 1.18 -18.99
CA TYR A 299 -8.84 0.74 -20.31
C TYR A 299 -9.39 -0.65 -20.63
N GLN A 300 -9.51 -0.92 -21.93
CA GLN A 300 -9.93 -2.17 -22.54
C GLN A 300 -8.78 -2.86 -23.27
N ASN A 301 -8.98 -4.13 -23.58
CA ASN A 301 -8.01 -4.98 -24.26
C ASN A 301 -6.62 -4.99 -23.60
N MET A 302 -6.60 -4.98 -22.28
CA MET A 302 -5.37 -4.94 -21.51
C MET A 302 -4.71 -6.32 -21.48
N GLN A 303 -3.45 -6.36 -21.90
CA GLN A 303 -2.66 -7.58 -21.99
C GLN A 303 -1.16 -7.25 -21.97
N LEU A 304 -0.40 -8.08 -21.25
CA LEU A 304 1.05 -8.08 -21.26
C LEU A 304 1.55 -9.33 -22.02
N THR A 305 2.45 -9.16 -22.97
CA THR A 305 3.00 -10.24 -23.77
C THR A 305 4.49 -10.37 -23.51
N THR A 306 4.93 -11.59 -23.19
CA THR A 306 6.36 -11.94 -23.09
C THR A 306 6.55 -13.42 -23.43
N PHE A 307 7.68 -13.79 -24.05
CA PHE A 307 7.93 -15.15 -24.56
C PHE A 307 6.85 -15.73 -25.48
N GLY A 308 6.16 -14.88 -26.24
CA GLY A 308 5.02 -15.31 -27.08
C GLY A 308 3.83 -15.82 -26.25
N ARG A 309 3.82 -15.60 -24.94
CA ARG A 309 2.70 -15.85 -24.03
C ARG A 309 2.05 -14.54 -23.62
N ASN A 310 0.76 -14.60 -23.36
CA ASN A 310 -0.04 -13.45 -22.98
C ASN A 310 -0.48 -13.57 -21.51
N PHE A 311 -0.51 -12.44 -20.81
CA PHE A 311 -0.90 -12.32 -19.42
C PHE A 311 -1.92 -11.17 -19.30
N PRO A 312 -3.21 -11.46 -19.02
CA PRO A 312 -3.83 -12.79 -19.06
C PRO A 312 -3.95 -13.32 -20.50
N ASP A 313 -4.27 -14.61 -20.67
CA ASP A 313 -4.36 -15.26 -22.00
C ASP A 313 -5.35 -14.55 -22.93
N MET A 314 -6.48 -14.09 -22.37
CA MET A 314 -7.47 -13.28 -23.08
C MET A 314 -7.32 -11.81 -22.71
N PRO A 315 -7.48 -10.89 -23.67
CA PRO A 315 -7.47 -9.45 -23.39
C PRO A 315 -8.64 -9.08 -22.46
N MET A 316 -8.38 -8.22 -21.46
CA MET A 316 -9.36 -7.89 -20.41
C MET A 316 -9.65 -6.39 -20.34
N ASN A 317 -10.84 -6.03 -19.85
CA ASN A 317 -11.19 -4.64 -19.54
C ASN A 317 -11.11 -4.40 -18.04
N THR A 318 -10.51 -3.28 -17.62
CA THR A 318 -10.28 -2.99 -16.20
C THR A 318 -11.53 -2.64 -15.41
N THR A 319 -12.69 -2.58 -16.06
CA THR A 319 -14.00 -2.29 -15.46
C THR A 319 -14.93 -3.52 -15.41
N ASP A 320 -14.51 -4.65 -15.99
CA ASP A 320 -15.38 -5.81 -16.11
C ASP A 320 -15.30 -6.72 -14.88
N GLN A 321 -16.40 -7.43 -14.60
CA GLN A 321 -16.48 -8.35 -13.46
C GLN A 321 -15.43 -9.48 -13.52
N GLN A 322 -15.09 -9.96 -14.72
CA GLN A 322 -14.05 -10.99 -14.90
C GLN A 322 -12.68 -10.47 -14.45
N PHE A 323 -12.36 -9.21 -14.76
CA PHE A 323 -11.13 -8.59 -14.32
C PHE A 323 -11.05 -8.51 -12.80
N PHE A 324 -12.13 -8.07 -12.14
CA PHE A 324 -12.21 -8.04 -10.67
C PHE A 324 -11.90 -9.41 -10.06
N GLN A 325 -12.53 -10.47 -10.58
CA GLN A 325 -12.31 -11.83 -10.09
C GLN A 325 -10.86 -12.28 -10.29
N ILE A 326 -10.26 -12.00 -11.45
CA ILE A 326 -8.84 -12.29 -11.71
C ILE A 326 -7.94 -11.55 -10.72
N GLN A 327 -8.22 -10.29 -10.39
CA GLN A 327 -7.42 -9.53 -9.43
C GLN A 327 -7.52 -10.07 -8.00
N LEU A 328 -8.70 -10.56 -7.60
CA LEU A 328 -8.86 -11.24 -6.30
C LEU A 328 -8.07 -12.54 -6.24
N TYR A 329 -8.17 -13.39 -7.28
CA TYR A 329 -7.36 -14.62 -7.38
C TYR A 329 -5.86 -14.31 -7.47
N ALA A 330 -5.48 -13.29 -8.23
CA ALA A 330 -4.09 -12.87 -8.38
C ALA A 330 -3.47 -12.46 -7.03
N SER A 331 -4.30 -11.89 -6.16
CA SER A 331 -3.91 -11.39 -4.84
C SER A 331 -4.09 -12.41 -3.71
N ASN A 332 -4.66 -13.59 -3.99
CA ASN A 332 -5.12 -14.60 -3.02
C ASN A 332 -6.07 -14.01 -1.95
N LEU A 333 -6.99 -13.15 -2.37
CA LEU A 333 -8.04 -12.55 -1.52
C LEU A 333 -9.38 -13.29 -1.63
N ASP A 334 -9.37 -14.49 -2.21
CA ASP A 334 -10.52 -15.37 -2.42
C ASP A 334 -10.68 -16.44 -1.32
N LEU A 335 -9.74 -16.51 -0.37
CA LEU A 335 -9.66 -17.52 0.69
C LEU A 335 -9.84 -16.89 2.10
N LEU A 336 -8.89 -17.10 3.01
CA LEU A 336 -8.97 -16.71 4.43
C LEU A 336 -8.93 -15.19 4.69
N PHE A 337 -8.65 -14.38 3.66
CA PHE A 337 -8.37 -12.96 3.81
C PHE A 337 -9.34 -12.12 2.99
N GLU A 338 -9.82 -11.03 3.59
CA GLU A 338 -10.73 -10.08 2.96
C GLU A 338 -9.94 -8.93 2.30
N ALA A 339 -10.43 -8.45 1.16
CA ALA A 339 -9.92 -7.25 0.53
C ALA A 339 -10.24 -6.02 1.40
N THR A 340 -9.39 -4.99 1.37
CA THR A 340 -9.76 -3.70 1.97
C THR A 340 -10.84 -3.02 1.12
N ASP A 341 -11.75 -2.28 1.76
CA ASP A 341 -12.80 -1.52 1.07
C ASP A 341 -12.22 -0.65 -0.06
N GLY A 342 -11.10 0.04 0.20
CA GLY A 342 -10.45 0.90 -0.79
C GLY A 342 -9.90 0.14 -2.00
N PHE A 343 -9.37 -1.08 -1.81
CA PHE A 343 -8.90 -1.91 -2.92
C PHE A 343 -10.08 -2.43 -3.75
N GLN A 344 -11.14 -2.92 -3.09
CA GLN A 344 -12.34 -3.40 -3.76
C GLN A 344 -13.05 -2.28 -4.54
N ASP A 345 -13.18 -1.10 -3.92
CA ASP A 345 -13.79 0.07 -4.54
C ASP A 345 -12.99 0.54 -5.74
N ALA A 346 -11.65 0.56 -5.65
CA ALA A 346 -10.75 0.93 -6.75
C ALA A 346 -10.92 0.04 -8.00
N LEU A 347 -11.26 -1.24 -7.80
CA LEU A 347 -11.48 -2.18 -8.90
C LEU A 347 -12.90 -2.11 -9.49
N THR A 348 -13.92 -1.81 -8.68
CA THR A 348 -15.33 -1.94 -9.06
C THR A 348 -16.03 -0.62 -9.38
N THR A 349 -15.55 0.49 -8.82
CA THR A 349 -16.19 1.80 -8.99
C THR A 349 -15.82 2.39 -10.34
N SER A 350 -16.81 2.60 -11.20
CA SER A 350 -16.61 3.30 -12.47
C SER A 350 -16.18 4.75 -12.25
N ARG A 351 -15.20 5.21 -13.03
CA ARG A 351 -14.63 6.56 -12.93
C ARG A 351 -15.07 7.50 -14.03
N ASN A 352 -15.60 6.96 -15.11
CA ASN A 352 -15.98 7.73 -16.27
C ASN A 352 -17.20 7.10 -16.94
N THR A 353 -17.93 7.97 -17.60
CA THR A 353 -19.01 7.64 -18.51
C THR A 353 -18.61 8.13 -19.90
N ALA A 354 -19.38 7.78 -20.92
CA ALA A 354 -19.14 8.28 -22.27
C ALA A 354 -19.08 9.83 -22.35
N THR A 355 -19.71 10.53 -21.42
CA THR A 355 -19.87 12.01 -21.46
C THR A 355 -19.03 12.76 -20.44
N ARG A 356 -18.71 12.17 -19.28
CA ARG A 356 -17.96 12.86 -18.21
C ARG A 356 -17.19 11.91 -17.28
N ARG A 357 -16.21 12.46 -16.57
CA ARG A 357 -15.61 11.84 -15.38
C ARG A 357 -16.54 11.96 -14.18
N LEU A 358 -16.48 10.97 -13.29
CA LEU A 358 -17.25 10.89 -12.06
C LEU A 358 -16.36 11.24 -10.87
N ASN A 359 -16.93 11.92 -9.88
CA ASN A 359 -16.25 12.17 -8.61
C ASN A 359 -16.37 10.94 -7.72
N ALA A 360 -15.26 10.52 -7.12
CA ALA A 360 -15.25 9.37 -6.23
C ALA A 360 -15.73 9.73 -4.82
N HIS A 361 -16.66 8.94 -4.29
CA HIS A 361 -17.17 9.07 -2.91
C HIS A 361 -16.49 8.11 -1.92
N THR A 362 -15.43 7.46 -2.37
CA THR A 362 -14.55 6.53 -1.66
C THR A 362 -13.11 6.71 -2.16
N ASP A 363 -12.15 6.05 -1.53
CA ASP A 363 -10.77 6.04 -2.01
C ASP A 363 -10.63 5.07 -3.18
N LEU A 364 -10.15 5.58 -4.32
CA LEU A 364 -9.90 4.78 -5.53
C LEU A 364 -8.41 4.79 -5.90
N THR A 365 -7.55 5.19 -4.97
CA THR A 365 -6.11 5.33 -5.21
C THR A 365 -5.29 4.11 -4.83
N SER A 366 -5.96 3.03 -4.43
CA SER A 366 -5.36 1.72 -4.15
C SER A 366 -5.51 0.77 -5.35
N PHE A 367 -5.26 1.25 -6.57
CA PHE A 367 -5.39 0.43 -7.78
C PHE A 367 -4.04 -0.10 -8.27
N MET A 368 -3.97 -1.41 -8.52
CA MET A 368 -2.87 -2.05 -9.23
C MET A 368 -3.40 -3.24 -10.02
N ILE A 369 -2.66 -3.67 -11.03
CA ILE A 369 -3.04 -4.84 -11.84
C ILE A 369 -2.00 -5.92 -11.62
N SER A 370 -2.36 -6.95 -10.88
CA SER A 370 -1.54 -8.15 -10.71
C SER A 370 -1.85 -9.17 -11.82
N LEU A 371 -0.81 -9.68 -12.44
CA LEU A 371 -0.83 -10.68 -13.51
C LEU A 371 0.05 -11.86 -13.07
N GLN A 372 -0.57 -12.99 -12.76
CA GLN A 372 0.15 -14.18 -12.31
C GLN A 372 0.92 -14.82 -13.47
N CYS A 373 2.23 -15.01 -13.29
CA CYS A 373 3.08 -15.73 -14.24
C CYS A 373 3.09 -17.23 -13.96
N GLU A 374 3.04 -17.60 -12.69
CA GLU A 374 3.00 -18.99 -12.25
C GLU A 374 1.60 -19.60 -12.32
N ARG A 375 1.52 -20.82 -12.84
CA ARG A 375 0.28 -21.61 -12.80
C ARG A 375 0.04 -22.12 -11.38
N ASN A 376 -1.15 -21.83 -10.83
CA ASN A 376 -1.63 -22.50 -9.62
C ASN A 376 -1.92 -23.98 -9.96
N SER A 377 -0.95 -24.87 -9.80
CA SER A 377 -1.14 -26.32 -9.92
C SER A 377 -1.69 -26.90 -8.62
N ASN A 378 -3.02 -27.02 -8.50
CA ASN A 378 -3.75 -27.88 -7.54
C ASN A 378 -3.03 -28.20 -6.21
N GLY A 379 -2.62 -27.18 -5.45
CA GLY A 379 -2.06 -27.37 -4.11
C GLY A 379 -0.57 -27.75 -4.05
N THR A 380 0.20 -27.52 -5.12
CA THR A 380 1.68 -27.56 -5.09
C THR A 380 2.21 -26.26 -5.69
N LEU A 381 2.55 -25.28 -4.84
CA LEU A 381 3.26 -24.06 -5.23
C LEU A 381 4.70 -24.47 -5.56
N THR A 382 5.04 -24.52 -6.85
CA THR A 382 6.41 -24.74 -7.31
C THR A 382 7.11 -23.39 -7.44
N PHE A 383 8.31 -23.23 -6.86
CA PHE A 383 9.19 -22.07 -7.04
C PHE A 383 9.86 -22.06 -8.42
N ASN A 384 9.05 -22.17 -9.48
CA ASN A 384 9.50 -22.23 -10.86
C ASN A 384 8.94 -21.03 -11.64
N GLY A 385 9.02 -19.84 -11.03
CA GLY A 385 8.61 -18.58 -11.63
C GLY A 385 9.17 -18.42 -13.04
N LEU A 386 8.55 -17.55 -13.84
CA LEU A 386 8.97 -17.30 -15.21
C LEU A 386 10.44 -16.87 -15.24
N ASP A 387 11.30 -17.70 -15.83
CA ASP A 387 12.73 -17.48 -15.92
C ASP A 387 13.19 -17.51 -17.38
N THR A 388 14.05 -16.56 -17.71
CA THR A 388 14.68 -16.39 -19.02
C THR A 388 16.08 -16.98 -19.08
N MET A 389 16.62 -17.50 -17.97
CA MET A 389 18.00 -17.92 -17.83
C MET A 389 18.98 -16.79 -18.22
N ASN A 390 18.70 -15.57 -17.72
CA ASN A 390 19.42 -14.32 -18.05
C ASN A 390 19.34 -13.88 -19.52
N GLN A 391 18.38 -14.38 -20.29
CA GLN A 391 18.15 -13.90 -21.66
C GLN A 391 17.25 -12.68 -21.68
N ASN A 392 17.72 -11.65 -22.38
CA ASN A 392 16.96 -10.44 -22.62
C ASN A 392 15.67 -10.73 -23.38
N THR A 393 14.52 -10.44 -22.77
CA THR A 393 13.21 -10.69 -23.37
C THR A 393 12.40 -9.42 -23.46
N SER A 394 11.65 -9.28 -24.55
CA SER A 394 10.68 -8.19 -24.69
C SER A 394 9.45 -8.47 -23.83
N VAL A 395 9.11 -7.50 -22.99
CA VAL A 395 7.84 -7.41 -22.28
C VAL A 395 7.05 -6.29 -22.93
N GLU A 396 5.96 -6.63 -23.61
CA GLU A 396 5.09 -5.68 -24.33
C GLU A 396 3.77 -5.49 -23.57
N LEU A 397 3.40 -4.24 -23.27
CA LEU A 397 2.11 -3.88 -22.72
C LEU A 397 1.22 -3.29 -23.81
N ARG A 398 0.01 -3.84 -23.94
CA ARG A 398 -1.02 -3.39 -24.89
C ARG A 398 -2.33 -3.08 -24.16
N SER A 399 -2.96 -1.96 -24.49
CA SER A 399 -4.32 -1.61 -24.05
C SER A 399 -4.84 -0.39 -24.82
N ALA A 400 -6.16 -0.15 -24.78
CA ALA A 400 -6.79 1.03 -25.36
C ALA A 400 -7.75 1.68 -24.35
N PRO A 401 -7.93 3.01 -24.35
CA PRO A 401 -8.92 3.64 -23.49
C PRO A 401 -10.34 3.20 -23.85
N ILE A 402 -11.21 3.02 -22.85
CA ILE A 402 -12.64 2.78 -23.07
C ILE A 402 -13.31 4.05 -23.61
N TYR A 403 -12.95 5.20 -23.03
CA TYR A 403 -13.39 6.53 -23.49
C TYR A 403 -12.19 7.44 -23.72
N GLN A 404 -12.23 8.22 -24.81
CA GLN A 404 -11.12 9.06 -25.27
C GLN A 404 -11.34 10.55 -24.95
N ARG A 405 -10.28 11.36 -25.10
CA ARG A 405 -10.31 12.81 -24.87
C ARG A 405 -10.60 13.14 -23.41
N VAL A 406 -11.50 14.10 -23.15
CA VAL A 406 -11.79 14.65 -21.81
C VAL A 406 -12.28 13.60 -20.79
N THR A 407 -12.79 12.45 -21.27
CA THR A 407 -13.26 11.35 -20.43
C THR A 407 -12.21 10.26 -20.18
N ASP A 408 -11.05 10.32 -20.83
CA ASP A 408 -9.95 9.36 -20.65
C ASP A 408 -9.36 9.48 -19.24
N CYS A 409 -9.38 8.42 -18.45
CA CYS A 409 -8.98 8.47 -17.04
C CYS A 409 -7.46 8.48 -16.82
N TYR A 410 -6.63 8.20 -17.83
CA TYR A 410 -5.18 8.13 -17.68
C TYR A 410 -4.45 9.11 -18.60
N TYR A 411 -4.76 9.14 -19.90
CA TYR A 411 -4.03 9.98 -20.86
C TYR A 411 -4.30 11.49 -20.69
N ASN A 412 -5.52 11.91 -20.32
CA ASN A 412 -5.90 13.33 -20.28
C ASN A 412 -6.14 13.87 -18.86
N VAL A 413 -5.44 13.36 -17.86
CA VAL A 413 -5.78 13.59 -16.44
C VAL A 413 -5.82 15.08 -16.07
N ASP A 414 -4.89 15.89 -16.57
CA ASP A 414 -4.75 17.30 -16.20
C ASP A 414 -5.51 18.22 -17.18
N THR A 415 -6.28 19.18 -16.63
CA THR A 415 -6.86 20.30 -17.38
C THR A 415 -5.81 21.18 -18.06
N ASN A 416 -4.55 21.10 -17.63
CA ASN A 416 -3.42 21.78 -18.26
C ASN A 416 -2.82 21.03 -19.47
N GLY A 417 -3.34 19.83 -19.81
CA GLY A 417 -2.88 19.06 -20.97
C GLY A 417 -1.52 18.38 -20.81
N MET A 418 -1.03 18.21 -19.57
CA MET A 418 0.20 17.48 -19.29
C MET A 418 0.02 15.99 -19.59
N ILE A 419 0.95 15.42 -20.37
CA ILE A 419 0.99 13.99 -20.66
C ILE A 419 1.33 13.25 -19.37
N PRO A 420 0.60 12.19 -19.00
CA PRO A 420 0.89 11.43 -17.79
C PRO A 420 2.27 10.76 -17.87
N PRO A 421 2.90 10.48 -16.72
CA PRO A 421 4.09 9.65 -16.66
C PRO A 421 3.85 8.27 -17.27
N THR A 422 4.93 7.58 -17.62
CA THR A 422 4.85 6.25 -18.23
C THR A 422 4.27 5.22 -17.26
N PRO A 423 3.56 4.19 -17.77
CA PRO A 423 3.20 3.06 -16.93
C PRO A 423 4.45 2.42 -16.32
N ILE A 424 4.30 1.86 -15.12
CA ILE A 424 5.38 1.18 -14.41
C ILE A 424 5.05 -0.30 -14.35
N LEU A 425 6.00 -1.13 -14.77
CA LEU A 425 5.98 -2.57 -14.57
C LEU A 425 6.75 -2.89 -13.30
N CYS A 426 6.09 -3.48 -12.31
CA CYS A 426 6.76 -4.09 -11.18
C CYS A 426 6.90 -5.60 -11.45
N ILE A 427 8.10 -6.11 -11.25
CA ILE A 427 8.42 -7.53 -11.43
C ILE A 427 8.64 -8.11 -10.04
N VAL A 428 7.85 -9.12 -9.69
CA VAL A 428 7.94 -9.78 -8.40
C VAL A 428 8.73 -11.07 -8.55
N HIS A 429 9.90 -11.11 -7.93
CA HIS A 429 10.79 -12.26 -7.91
C HIS A 429 10.61 -13.05 -6.62
N ASP A 430 10.58 -14.38 -6.73
CA ASP A 430 10.77 -15.23 -5.56
C ASP A 430 12.23 -15.19 -5.13
N THR A 431 12.46 -14.95 -3.84
CA THR A 431 13.77 -14.95 -3.21
C THR A 431 13.69 -15.65 -1.87
N PHE A 432 14.81 -15.80 -1.18
CA PHE A 432 14.80 -16.42 0.14
C PHE A 432 15.95 -15.93 1.01
N TRP A 433 15.76 -16.09 2.32
CA TRP A 433 16.79 -15.90 3.32
C TRP A 433 17.31 -17.26 3.75
N LEU A 434 18.63 -17.39 3.74
CA LEU A 434 19.32 -18.56 4.22
C LEU A 434 19.86 -18.28 5.63
N PHE A 435 19.40 -19.05 6.61
CA PHE A 435 19.93 -19.03 7.96
C PHE A 435 20.84 -20.24 8.13
N SER A 436 22.10 -20.01 8.52
CA SER A 436 23.06 -21.08 8.76
C SER A 436 23.77 -20.91 10.10
N PRO A 437 23.77 -21.94 10.97
CA PRO A 437 24.54 -21.92 12.20
C PRO A 437 26.05 -22.01 11.94
N ASN A 438 26.48 -22.51 10.78
CA ASN A 438 27.88 -22.86 10.46
C ASN A 438 28.83 -21.64 10.33
N GLN A 439 28.33 -20.41 10.52
CA GLN A 439 29.12 -19.18 10.51
C GLN A 439 28.74 -18.24 11.67
N GLY A 440 28.46 -18.78 12.85
CA GLY A 440 28.12 -17.97 14.03
C GLY A 440 26.71 -17.36 13.98
N GLY A 441 25.78 -18.02 13.26
CA GLY A 441 24.40 -17.55 13.09
C GLY A 441 24.23 -16.50 12.00
N SER A 442 24.93 -16.64 10.87
CA SER A 442 24.81 -15.70 9.76
C SER A 442 23.50 -15.91 8.98
N CYS A 443 22.94 -14.80 8.49
CA CYS A 443 21.77 -14.77 7.63
C CYS A 443 22.19 -14.16 6.28
N ARG A 444 22.01 -14.90 5.19
CA ARG A 444 22.32 -14.47 3.81
C ARG A 444 21.02 -14.25 3.04
N TYR A 445 20.89 -13.09 2.40
CA TYR A 445 19.84 -12.88 1.41
C TYR A 445 20.31 -13.42 0.07
N ASP A 446 19.63 -14.44 -0.45
CA ASP A 446 19.95 -15.00 -1.76
C ASP A 446 19.00 -14.46 -2.82
N THR A 447 19.57 -14.04 -3.94
CA THR A 447 18.84 -13.49 -5.08
C THR A 447 19.31 -14.08 -6.41
N THR A 448 20.28 -14.97 -6.38
CA THR A 448 20.93 -15.53 -7.56
C THR A 448 20.49 -16.96 -7.82
N HIS A 449 20.24 -17.73 -6.76
CA HIS A 449 19.87 -19.14 -6.88
C HIS A 449 18.35 -19.31 -6.86
N SER A 450 17.89 -20.37 -7.51
CA SER A 450 16.52 -20.87 -7.32
C SER A 450 16.34 -21.45 -5.91
N PHE A 451 15.10 -21.62 -5.47
CA PHE A 451 14.81 -22.19 -4.16
C PHE A 451 15.38 -23.61 -4.00
N ASP A 452 15.25 -24.45 -5.03
CA ASP A 452 15.72 -25.84 -5.01
C ASP A 452 17.25 -25.94 -4.96
N GLU A 453 17.96 -25.03 -5.64
CA GLU A 453 19.42 -24.90 -5.54
C GLU A 453 19.83 -24.45 -4.14
N GLY A 454 19.13 -23.48 -3.56
CA GLY A 454 19.39 -22.99 -2.19
C GLY A 454 19.20 -24.05 -1.12
N ILE A 455 18.17 -24.90 -1.25
CA ILE A 455 17.93 -26.06 -0.37
C ILE A 455 19.03 -27.11 -0.53
N SER A 456 19.47 -27.37 -1.77
CA SER A 456 20.52 -28.35 -2.05
C SER A 456 21.88 -27.93 -1.49
N GLU A 457 22.20 -26.62 -1.47
CA GLU A 457 23.43 -26.10 -0.87
C GLU A 457 23.53 -26.33 0.65
N ILE A 458 22.41 -26.41 1.36
CA ILE A 458 22.38 -26.57 2.82
C ILE A 458 22.24 -28.01 3.31
N GLY A 459 22.13 -28.98 2.39
CA GLY A 459 22.02 -30.40 2.73
C GLY A 459 20.80 -30.72 3.60
N ALA A 460 19.68 -30.05 3.34
CA ALA A 460 18.40 -30.26 4.04
C ALA A 460 17.64 -31.47 3.49
#